data_AF-A0A3R7FUA7-F1
#
_entry.id   AF-A0A3R7FUA7-F1
#
_cell.length_a   1.000
_cell.length_b   1.000
_cell.length_c   1.000
_cell.angle_alpha   90.00
_cell.angle_beta   90.00
_cell.angle_gamma   90.00
#
_symmetry.space_group_name_H-M   'P 1'
#
loop_
_entity.id
_entity.type
_entity.pdbx_description
1 polymer ?
#
loop_
_entity_poly.entity_id
_entity_poly.type
_entity_poly.pdbx_seq_one_letter_code
_entity_poly.pdbx_strand_id
1 'polypeptide(L)'
;MPTNDSSTIKNLLTIFVCAGAGTTINLTIPMKHILNSLGIFGPAGGMILFGGFIFVLWVTLAHLTTGCKKLSGVSTAILIPAFCMLVSPWYGVIDPPWFGIYGIIAFLIMGLMVEFSCKSKLSFARLGIGGGVANLLCLTVTWLAIGFHSHVWPSARFLPLYLAVAFMSGAVGAVIALVLTQRKKHETSL
;
A
#
# COMPACT_ATOMS: atom_id res chain seq x y z
N MET A 1 13.36 23.01 22.75
CA MET A 1 14.28 22.49 21.71
C MET A 1 13.74 22.93 20.36
N PRO A 2 14.46 23.72 19.56
CA PRO A 2 14.01 24.07 18.23
C PRO A 2 13.99 22.78 17.39
N THR A 3 12.85 22.51 16.76
CA THR A 3 12.74 21.46 15.77
C THR A 3 13.73 21.76 14.65
N ASN A 4 14.55 20.78 14.28
CA ASN A 4 15.46 20.96 13.15
C ASN A 4 14.62 20.94 11.86
N ASP A 5 14.10 22.10 11.46
CA ASP A 5 13.07 22.28 10.44
C ASP A 5 13.43 21.63 9.10
N SER A 6 14.73 21.60 8.75
CA SER A 6 15.26 20.90 7.58
C SER A 6 14.94 19.40 7.60
N SER A 7 15.08 18.75 8.77
CA SER A 7 14.76 17.33 8.93
C SER A 7 13.26 17.06 8.82
N THR A 8 12.42 17.97 9.33
CA THR A 8 10.97 17.86 9.26
C THR A 8 10.47 17.98 7.82
N ILE A 9 10.93 18.99 7.09
CA ILE A 9 10.60 19.21 5.67
C ILE A 9 10.99 17.99 4.84
N LYS A 10 12.20 17.43 5.04
CA LYS A 10 12.65 16.23 4.34
C LYS A 10 11.72 15.03 4.55
N ASN A 11 11.20 14.84 5.78
CA ASN A 11 10.28 13.73 6.07
C ASN A 11 8.92 13.93 5.41
N LEU A 12 8.39 15.15 5.46
CA LEU A 12 7.14 15.49 4.76
C LEU A 12 7.29 15.28 3.26
N LEU A 13 8.36 15.80 2.65
CA LEU A 13 8.66 15.57 1.23
C LEU A 13 8.68 14.08 0.88
N THR A 14 9.34 13.26 1.71
CA THR A 14 9.42 11.81 1.50
C THR A 14 8.03 11.16 1.50
N ILE A 15 7.18 11.52 2.47
CA ILE A 15 5.80 11.02 2.58
C ILE A 15 5.00 11.39 1.33
N PHE A 16 5.03 12.67 0.93
CA PHE A 16 4.28 13.16 -0.23
C PHE A 16 4.77 12.55 -1.55
N VAL A 17 6.08 12.42 -1.75
CA VAL A 17 6.67 11.82 -2.96
C VAL A 17 6.30 10.34 -3.06
N CYS A 18 6.40 9.58 -1.96
CA CYS A 18 6.04 8.16 -1.98
C CYS A 18 4.53 7.95 -2.21
N ALA A 19 3.68 8.76 -1.55
CA ALA A 19 2.25 8.71 -1.80
C ALA A 19 1.91 9.05 -3.25
N GLY A 20 2.52 10.11 -3.79
CA GLY A 20 2.38 10.51 -5.19
C GLY A 20 2.81 9.41 -6.15
N ALA A 21 3.95 8.76 -5.92
CA ALA A 21 4.42 7.66 -6.75
C ALA A 21 3.44 6.47 -6.76
N GLY A 22 2.97 6.05 -5.58
CA GLY A 22 1.96 4.98 -5.48
C GLY A 22 0.66 5.34 -6.20
N THR A 23 0.19 6.57 -6.04
CA THR A 23 -0.98 7.12 -6.76
C THR A 23 -0.76 7.12 -8.27
N THR A 24 0.35 7.66 -8.78
CA THR A 24 0.63 7.75 -10.21
C THR A 24 0.66 6.36 -10.83
N ILE A 25 1.32 5.40 -10.19
CA ILE A 25 1.37 4.01 -10.66
C ILE A 25 -0.04 3.41 -10.69
N ASN A 26 -0.83 3.62 -9.64
CA ASN A 26 -2.21 3.11 -9.56
C ASN A 26 -3.10 3.68 -10.68
N LEU A 27 -2.92 4.95 -11.06
CA LEU A 27 -3.73 5.60 -12.09
C LEU A 27 -3.25 5.30 -13.53
N THR A 28 -1.99 4.93 -13.71
CA THR A 28 -1.39 4.75 -15.05
C THR A 28 -1.42 3.31 -15.55
N ILE A 29 -1.35 2.32 -14.66
CA ILE A 29 -1.33 0.92 -15.08
C ILE A 29 -2.77 0.48 -15.46
N PRO A 30 -3.02 -0.02 -16.69
CA PRO A 30 -4.34 -0.47 -17.12
C PRO A 30 -4.69 -1.84 -16.53
N MET A 31 -4.89 -1.89 -15.21
CA MET A 31 -5.07 -3.13 -14.44
C MET A 31 -6.18 -4.01 -14.99
N LYS A 32 -7.30 -3.41 -15.43
CA LYS A 32 -8.42 -4.16 -16.01
C LYS A 32 -8.00 -4.98 -17.23
N HIS A 33 -7.16 -4.43 -18.11
CA HIS A 33 -6.70 -5.12 -19.31
C HIS A 33 -5.72 -6.25 -18.99
N ILE A 34 -4.79 -6.00 -18.05
CA ILE A 34 -3.81 -6.99 -17.60
C ILE A 34 -4.51 -8.17 -16.93
N LEU A 35 -5.44 -7.90 -16.02
CA LEU A 35 -6.14 -8.94 -15.25
C LEU A 35 -7.03 -9.82 -16.14
N ASN A 36 -7.74 -9.21 -17.10
CA ASN A 36 -8.52 -9.96 -18.08
C ASN A 36 -7.65 -10.91 -18.91
N SER A 37 -6.45 -10.46 -19.30
CA SER A 37 -5.49 -11.28 -20.06
C SER A 37 -4.93 -12.44 -19.24
N LEU A 38 -4.86 -12.30 -17.91
CA LEU A 38 -4.39 -13.33 -16.98
C LEU A 38 -5.53 -14.24 -16.47
N GLY A 39 -6.77 -14.03 -16.93
CA GLY A 39 -7.93 -14.78 -16.45
C GLY A 39 -8.25 -14.55 -14.97
N ILE A 40 -7.81 -13.43 -14.39
CA ILE A 40 -8.12 -13.07 -13.01
C ILE A 40 -9.41 -12.27 -13.00
N PHE A 41 -10.48 -12.94 -12.61
CA PHE A 41 -11.80 -12.34 -12.49
C PHE A 41 -12.11 -12.01 -11.04
N GLY A 42 -12.60 -10.79 -10.81
CA GLY A 42 -13.05 -10.33 -9.51
C GLY A 42 -12.72 -8.87 -9.23
N PRO A 43 -13.34 -8.30 -8.19
CA PRO A 43 -13.09 -6.92 -7.79
C PRO A 43 -11.67 -6.76 -7.25
N ALA A 44 -11.09 -5.58 -7.45
CA ALA A 44 -9.78 -5.22 -6.92
C ALA A 44 -8.63 -6.20 -7.27
N GLY A 45 -8.72 -6.90 -8.42
CA GLY A 45 -7.69 -7.88 -8.82
C GLY A 45 -6.28 -7.29 -8.94
N GLY A 46 -6.17 -5.97 -9.14
CA GLY A 46 -4.87 -5.31 -9.20
C GLY A 46 -4.14 -5.31 -7.86
N MET A 47 -4.87 -5.24 -6.74
CA MET A 47 -4.28 -5.35 -5.40
C MET A 47 -3.82 -6.76 -5.06
N ILE A 48 -4.47 -7.78 -5.65
CA ILE A 48 -4.06 -9.19 -5.50
C ILE A 48 -2.65 -9.37 -6.03
N LEU A 49 -2.42 -8.97 -7.28
CA LEU A 49 -1.13 -9.19 -7.96
C LEU A 49 -0.09 -8.13 -7.61
N PHE A 50 -0.48 -6.86 -7.65
CA PHE A 50 0.44 -5.73 -7.65
C PHE A 50 0.29 -4.81 -6.44
N GLY A 51 -0.61 -5.09 -5.49
CA GLY A 51 -0.81 -4.25 -4.30
C GLY A 51 0.47 -4.04 -3.49
N GLY A 52 1.37 -5.02 -3.50
CA GLY A 52 2.70 -4.89 -2.95
C GLY A 52 3.56 -3.81 -3.60
N PHE A 53 3.61 -3.80 -4.94
CA PHE A 53 4.41 -2.86 -5.70
C PHE A 53 3.76 -1.46 -5.77
N ILE A 54 2.44 -1.41 -5.95
CA ILE A 54 1.69 -0.16 -6.12
C ILE A 54 1.53 0.57 -4.77
N PHE A 55 1.38 -0.14 -3.66
CA PHE A 55 1.06 0.46 -2.36
C PHE A 55 2.09 0.14 -1.28
N VAL A 56 2.25 -1.14 -0.91
CA VAL A 56 3.06 -1.52 0.26
C VAL A 56 4.51 -1.06 0.13
N LEU A 57 5.12 -1.16 -1.05
CA LEU A 57 6.47 -0.69 -1.35
C LEU A 57 6.65 0.77 -0.95
N TRP A 58 5.77 1.66 -1.42
CA TRP A 58 5.90 3.10 -1.21
C TRP A 58 5.60 3.52 0.22
N VAL A 59 4.58 2.90 0.84
CA VAL A 59 4.26 3.11 2.26
C VAL A 59 5.43 2.67 3.14
N THR A 60 6.00 1.50 2.86
CA THR A 60 7.15 0.97 3.61
C THR A 60 8.39 1.81 3.37
N LEU A 61 8.67 2.22 2.13
CA LEU A 61 9.82 3.03 1.78
C LEU A 61 9.78 4.40 2.48
N ALA A 62 8.63 5.06 2.52
CA ALA A 62 8.44 6.30 3.25
C ALA A 62 8.69 6.11 4.75
N HIS A 63 8.10 5.08 5.34
CA HIS A 63 8.26 4.79 6.76
C HIS A 63 9.72 4.51 7.13
N LEU A 64 10.44 3.69 6.33
CA LEU A 64 11.84 3.38 6.56
C LEU A 64 12.75 4.61 6.35
N THR A 65 12.52 5.39 5.29
CA THR A 65 13.35 6.56 4.94
C THR A 65 13.22 7.67 5.97
N THR A 66 12.06 7.81 6.60
CA THR A 66 11.85 8.75 7.71
C THR A 66 12.39 8.24 9.05
N GLY A 67 13.05 7.07 9.08
CA GLY A 67 13.63 6.48 10.28
C GLY A 67 12.60 5.79 11.17
N CYS A 68 11.54 5.23 10.58
CA CYS A 68 10.41 4.64 11.27
C CYS A 68 9.74 5.61 12.26
N LYS A 69 9.65 6.89 11.88
CA LYS A 69 8.89 7.90 12.63
C LYS A 69 7.42 7.51 12.70
N LYS A 70 6.83 7.66 13.87
CA LYS A 70 5.40 7.40 14.10
C LYS A 70 4.55 8.18 13.10
N LEU A 71 3.49 7.55 12.58
CA LEU A 71 2.54 8.10 11.61
C LEU A 71 3.09 8.39 10.20
N SER A 72 4.37 8.17 9.91
CA SER A 72 4.88 8.37 8.55
C SER A 72 4.36 7.33 7.56
N GLY A 73 4.21 6.07 7.97
CA GLY A 73 3.63 5.01 7.15
C GLY A 73 2.13 5.20 7.00
N VAL A 74 1.43 5.49 8.11
CA VAL A 74 -0.01 5.77 8.10
C VAL A 74 -0.34 6.99 7.23
N SER A 75 0.39 8.09 7.39
CA SER A 75 0.17 9.30 6.58
C SER A 75 0.38 9.02 5.09
N THR A 76 1.46 8.31 4.74
CA THR A 76 1.73 7.93 3.34
C THR A 76 0.60 7.07 2.79
N ALA A 77 0.14 6.07 3.56
CA ALA A 77 -0.92 5.17 3.15
C ALA A 77 -2.24 5.90 2.91
N ILE A 78 -2.65 6.82 3.79
CA ILE A 78 -3.90 7.59 3.65
C ILE A 78 -3.85 8.59 2.50
N LEU A 79 -2.68 9.18 2.23
CA LEU A 79 -2.52 10.13 1.13
C LEU A 79 -2.72 9.47 -0.25
N ILE A 80 -2.39 8.20 -0.41
CA ILE A 80 -2.56 7.48 -1.69
C ILE A 80 -4.03 7.49 -2.18
N PRO A 81 -5.01 6.97 -1.40
CA PRO A 81 -6.42 7.03 -1.79
C PRO A 81 -6.95 8.46 -1.83
N ALA A 82 -6.47 9.37 -0.96
CA ALA A 82 -6.84 10.78 -1.02
C ALA A 82 -6.45 11.40 -2.37
N PHE A 83 -5.21 11.20 -2.84
CA PHE A 83 -4.76 11.75 -4.13
C PHE A 83 -5.47 11.12 -5.31
N CYS A 84 -5.72 9.81 -5.31
CA CYS A 84 -6.49 9.20 -6.38
C CYS A 84 -7.92 9.75 -6.45
N MET A 85 -8.56 9.98 -5.30
CA MET A 85 -9.91 10.58 -5.22
C MET A 85 -9.96 12.03 -5.72
N LEU A 86 -8.83 12.76 -5.75
CA LEU A 86 -8.76 14.09 -6.38
C LEU A 86 -8.82 14.02 -7.92
N VAL A 87 -8.41 12.90 -8.52
CA VAL A 87 -8.32 12.74 -9.98
C VAL A 87 -9.56 12.05 -10.54
N SER A 88 -10.01 10.99 -9.88
CA SER A 88 -11.14 10.19 -10.34
C SER A 88 -11.77 9.44 -9.17
N PRO A 89 -13.07 9.11 -9.24
CA PRO A 89 -13.68 8.24 -8.25
C PRO A 89 -12.91 6.91 -8.16
N TRP A 90 -12.57 6.50 -6.93
CA TRP A 90 -11.75 5.31 -6.69
C TRP A 90 -12.46 4.06 -7.24
N TYR A 91 -11.77 3.26 -8.06
CA TYR A 91 -12.34 2.16 -8.88
C TYR A 91 -13.60 2.51 -9.70
N GLY A 92 -13.82 3.78 -10.05
CA GLY A 92 -14.98 4.22 -10.82
C GLY A 92 -16.31 4.23 -10.06
N VAL A 93 -16.29 4.08 -8.73
CA VAL A 93 -17.47 4.20 -7.88
C VAL A 93 -17.75 5.69 -7.64
N ILE A 94 -18.70 6.23 -8.40
CA ILE A 94 -19.09 7.66 -8.37
C ILE A 94 -20.10 7.92 -7.24
N ASP A 95 -21.00 6.98 -6.99
CA ASP A 95 -22.13 7.12 -6.06
C ASP A 95 -22.57 5.71 -5.62
N PRO A 96 -22.77 5.41 -4.32
CA PRO A 96 -22.60 6.28 -3.15
C PRO A 96 -21.16 6.42 -2.58
N PRO A 97 -20.87 7.51 -1.82
CA PRO A 97 -19.52 7.88 -1.35
C PRO A 97 -18.89 6.93 -0.32
N TRP A 98 -19.60 5.86 0.08
CA TRP A 98 -19.12 4.86 1.04
C TRP A 98 -17.75 4.32 0.65
N PHE A 99 -17.49 4.14 -0.64
CA PHE A 99 -16.28 3.50 -1.11
C PHE A 99 -15.01 4.32 -0.82
N GLY A 100 -15.11 5.65 -0.77
CA GLY A 100 -14.01 6.51 -0.32
C GLY A 100 -13.68 6.29 1.16
N ILE A 101 -14.70 6.12 2.02
CA ILE A 101 -14.53 5.83 3.45
C ILE A 101 -13.83 4.47 3.64
N TYR A 102 -14.29 3.43 2.94
CA TYR A 102 -13.64 2.12 2.98
C TYR A 102 -12.21 2.16 2.45
N GLY A 103 -11.95 2.96 1.40
CA GLY A 103 -10.59 3.20 0.90
C GLY A 103 -9.67 3.77 1.97
N ILE A 104 -10.12 4.81 2.68
CA ILE A 104 -9.34 5.39 3.80
C ILE A 104 -9.12 4.37 4.92
N ILE A 105 -10.15 3.60 5.31
CA ILE A 105 -10.05 2.56 6.35
C ILE A 105 -9.05 1.47 5.92
N ALA A 106 -9.14 0.99 4.68
CA ALA A 106 -8.28 -0.06 4.15
C ALA A 106 -6.80 0.37 4.17
N PHE A 107 -6.52 1.60 3.74
CA PHE A 107 -5.16 2.14 3.75
C PHE A 107 -4.67 2.55 5.14
N LEU A 108 -5.55 2.99 6.03
CA LEU A 108 -5.21 3.18 7.45
C LEU A 108 -4.70 1.86 8.06
N ILE A 109 -5.42 0.76 7.82
CA ILE A 109 -5.01 -0.57 8.31
C ILE A 109 -3.66 -0.98 7.69
N MET A 110 -3.48 -0.80 6.37
CA MET A 110 -2.20 -1.05 5.71
C MET A 110 -1.06 -0.28 6.37
N GLY A 111 -1.24 1.03 6.57
CA GLY A 111 -0.25 1.90 7.19
C GLY A 111 0.11 1.44 8.60
N LEU A 112 -0.90 1.11 9.43
CA LEU A 112 -0.67 0.61 10.79
C LEU A 112 0.13 -0.70 10.79
N MET A 113 -0.19 -1.64 9.90
CA MET A 113 0.53 -2.90 9.79
C MET A 113 1.99 -2.70 9.38
N VAL A 114 2.25 -1.79 8.44
CA VAL A 114 3.63 -1.42 8.05
C VAL A 114 4.38 -0.81 9.24
N GLU A 115 3.78 0.11 9.98
CA GLU A 115 4.43 0.75 11.14
C GLU A 115 4.74 -0.26 12.26
N PHE A 116 3.80 -1.15 12.61
CA PHE A 116 4.05 -2.18 13.64
C PHE A 116 5.15 -3.17 13.26
N SER A 117 5.43 -3.29 11.97
CA SER A 117 6.45 -4.16 11.43
C SER A 117 7.85 -3.56 11.52
N CYS A 118 7.98 -2.23 11.61
CA CYS A 118 9.25 -1.58 11.90
C CYS A 118 9.49 -1.41 13.41
N LYS A 119 10.46 -2.15 13.96
CA LYS A 119 11.00 -1.94 15.33
C LYS A 119 12.54 -2.01 15.31
N SER A 120 13.18 -1.70 16.44
CA SER A 120 14.64 -1.51 16.59
C SER A 120 15.57 -2.58 16.01
N LYS A 121 15.07 -3.77 15.66
CA LYS A 121 15.80 -4.79 14.88
C LYS A 121 15.06 -5.04 13.57
N LEU A 122 15.52 -4.37 12.51
CA LEU A 122 14.95 -4.47 11.17
C LEU A 122 15.32 -5.84 10.57
N SER A 123 14.32 -6.72 10.42
CA SER A 123 14.49 -8.07 9.87
C SER A 123 13.65 -8.23 8.61
N PHE A 124 14.25 -8.86 7.58
CA PHE A 124 13.57 -9.19 6.32
C PHE A 124 12.27 -9.96 6.55
N ALA A 125 12.31 -10.99 7.41
CA ALA A 125 11.14 -11.83 7.69
C ALA A 125 10.01 -11.01 8.33
N ARG A 126 10.32 -10.20 9.35
CA ARG A 126 9.32 -9.39 10.05
C ARG A 126 8.68 -8.35 9.13
N LEU A 127 9.50 -7.64 8.36
CA LEU A 127 8.99 -6.61 7.47
C LEU A 127 8.21 -7.21 6.29
N GLY A 128 8.68 -8.34 5.74
CA GLY A 128 7.97 -9.10 4.70
C GLY A 128 6.60 -9.61 5.19
N ILE A 129 6.54 -10.27 6.35
CA ILE A 129 5.28 -10.71 6.96
C ILE A 129 4.36 -9.50 7.18
N GLY A 130 4.90 -8.42 7.71
CA GLY A 130 4.20 -7.15 7.90
C GLY A 130 3.55 -6.60 6.65
N GLY A 131 4.33 -6.50 5.56
CA GLY A 131 3.84 -6.06 4.25
C GLY A 131 2.79 -6.99 3.66
N GLY A 132 2.97 -8.30 3.81
CA GLY A 132 2.01 -9.30 3.35
C GLY A 132 0.66 -9.18 4.07
N VAL A 133 0.68 -9.09 5.40
CA VAL A 133 -0.53 -8.85 6.21
C VAL A 133 -1.15 -7.50 5.86
N ALA A 134 -0.34 -6.46 5.67
CA ALA A 134 -0.83 -5.12 5.30
C ALA A 134 -1.63 -5.15 3.99
N ASN A 135 -1.11 -5.80 2.94
CA ASN A 135 -1.82 -5.90 1.66
C ASN A 135 -3.08 -6.77 1.78
N LEU A 136 -2.99 -7.90 2.49
CA LEU A 136 -4.10 -8.84 2.65
C LEU A 136 -5.28 -8.20 3.40
N LEU A 137 -5.02 -7.46 4.48
CA LEU A 137 -6.07 -6.75 5.22
C LEU A 137 -6.67 -5.61 4.42
N CYS A 138 -5.85 -4.83 3.70
CA CYS A 138 -6.34 -3.79 2.80
C CYS A 138 -7.27 -4.37 1.72
N LEU A 139 -6.86 -5.47 1.09
CA LEU A 139 -7.67 -6.19 0.11
C LEU A 139 -8.97 -6.72 0.71
N THR A 140 -8.90 -7.30 1.91
CA THR A 140 -10.07 -7.84 2.61
C THR A 140 -11.11 -6.76 2.88
N VAL A 141 -10.70 -5.61 3.41
CA VAL A 141 -11.61 -4.47 3.64
C VAL A 141 -12.22 -4.00 2.33
N THR A 142 -11.43 -3.94 1.26
CA THR A 142 -11.93 -3.53 -0.06
C THR A 142 -12.94 -4.52 -0.64
N TRP A 143 -12.70 -5.82 -0.51
CA TRP A 143 -13.65 -6.84 -0.91
C TRP A 143 -14.93 -6.83 -0.09
N LEU A 144 -14.84 -6.63 1.23
CA LEU A 144 -16.03 -6.49 2.07
C LEU A 144 -16.88 -5.29 1.63
N ALA A 145 -16.23 -4.16 1.34
CA ALA A 145 -16.92 -2.97 0.84
C ALA A 145 -17.67 -3.26 -0.47
N ILE A 146 -16.98 -3.81 -1.47
CA ILE A 146 -17.59 -4.10 -2.78
C ILE A 146 -18.64 -5.22 -2.68
N GLY A 147 -18.38 -6.23 -1.86
CA GLY A 147 -19.26 -7.38 -1.67
C GLY A 147 -20.58 -6.99 -1.00
N PHE A 148 -20.54 -6.14 0.03
CA PHE A 148 -21.75 -5.69 0.73
C PHE A 148 -22.57 -4.67 -0.07
N HIS A 149 -21.93 -3.80 -0.83
CA HIS A 149 -22.63 -2.70 -1.52
C HIS A 149 -22.94 -2.97 -3.00
N SER A 150 -22.16 -3.82 -3.68
CA SER A 150 -22.34 -4.12 -5.10
C SER A 150 -22.65 -5.60 -5.36
N HIS A 151 -22.67 -6.44 -4.32
CA HIS A 151 -22.87 -7.90 -4.43
C HIS A 151 -21.86 -8.61 -5.35
N VAL A 152 -20.71 -7.97 -5.62
CA VAL A 152 -19.62 -8.52 -6.43
C VAL A 152 -18.55 -9.05 -5.48
N TRP A 153 -18.36 -10.37 -5.50
CA TRP A 153 -17.38 -11.06 -4.66
C TRP A 153 -16.26 -11.68 -5.52
N PRO A 154 -15.05 -11.89 -4.97
CA PRO A 154 -14.06 -12.73 -5.62
C PRO A 154 -14.60 -14.16 -5.78
N SER A 155 -14.12 -14.88 -6.79
CA SER A 155 -14.49 -16.28 -6.99
C SER A 155 -14.05 -17.13 -5.80
N ALA A 156 -15.01 -17.77 -5.12
CA ALA A 156 -14.75 -18.63 -3.95
C ALA A 156 -13.77 -19.77 -4.27
N ARG A 157 -13.80 -20.28 -5.51
CA ARG A 157 -12.88 -21.33 -6.00
C ARG A 157 -11.42 -20.88 -5.96
N PHE A 158 -11.15 -19.62 -6.26
CA PHE A 158 -9.79 -19.07 -6.33
C PHE A 158 -9.40 -18.26 -5.09
N LEU A 159 -10.30 -18.14 -4.12
CA LEU A 159 -10.10 -17.30 -2.94
C LEU A 159 -8.80 -17.63 -2.17
N PRO A 160 -8.46 -18.91 -1.86
CA PRO A 160 -7.21 -19.22 -1.18
C PRO A 160 -5.96 -18.79 -1.96
N LEU A 161 -6.00 -18.97 -3.29
CA LEU A 161 -4.93 -18.56 -4.18
C LEU A 161 -4.79 -17.03 -4.19
N TYR A 162 -5.90 -16.30 -4.30
CA TYR A 162 -5.89 -14.84 -4.29
C TYR A 162 -5.34 -14.28 -2.97
N LEU A 163 -5.72 -14.86 -1.84
CA LEU A 163 -5.18 -14.47 -0.53
C LEU A 163 -3.67 -14.72 -0.44
N ALA A 164 -3.20 -15.89 -0.91
CA ALA A 164 -1.78 -16.22 -0.93
C ALA A 164 -0.99 -15.24 -1.82
N VAL A 165 -1.48 -14.98 -3.03
CA VAL A 165 -0.82 -14.06 -3.98
C VAL A 165 -0.82 -12.62 -3.45
N ALA A 166 -1.92 -12.16 -2.84
CA ALA A 166 -1.99 -10.84 -2.22
C ALA A 166 -0.98 -10.70 -1.07
N PHE A 167 -0.85 -11.71 -0.22
CA PHE A 167 0.14 -11.73 0.84
C PHE A 167 1.56 -11.70 0.25
N MET A 168 1.86 -12.55 -0.73
CA MET A 168 3.17 -12.62 -1.36
C MET A 168 3.54 -11.29 -2.04
N SER A 169 2.59 -10.68 -2.75
CA SER A 169 2.76 -9.35 -3.35
C SER A 169 3.16 -8.33 -2.29
N GLY A 170 2.39 -8.22 -1.20
CA GLY A 170 2.67 -7.32 -0.08
C GLY A 170 4.05 -7.56 0.55
N ALA A 171 4.40 -8.81 0.79
CA ALA A 171 5.69 -9.19 1.37
C ALA A 171 6.86 -8.78 0.46
N VAL A 172 6.77 -9.04 -0.84
CA VAL A 172 7.77 -8.64 -1.83
C VAL A 172 7.94 -7.12 -1.86
N GLY A 173 6.85 -6.36 -1.87
CA GLY A 173 6.90 -4.90 -1.84
C GLY A 173 7.64 -4.35 -0.63
N ALA A 174 7.37 -4.88 0.56
CA ALA A 174 8.05 -4.48 1.78
C ALA A 174 9.53 -4.87 1.80
N VAL A 175 9.89 -6.05 1.29
CA VAL A 175 11.29 -6.50 1.17
C VAL A 175 12.07 -5.64 0.19
N ILE A 176 11.49 -5.26 -0.95
CA ILE A 176 12.13 -4.35 -1.91
C ILE A 176 12.42 -3.00 -1.23
N ALA A 177 11.45 -2.43 -0.50
CA ALA A 177 11.65 -1.18 0.24
C ALA A 177 12.84 -1.26 1.21
N LEU A 178 12.99 -2.39 1.90
CA LEU A 178 14.10 -2.64 2.82
C LEU A 178 15.44 -2.66 2.10
N VAL A 179 15.55 -3.41 1.01
CA VAL A 179 16.77 -3.50 0.20
C VAL A 179 17.19 -2.12 -0.31
N LEU A 180 16.25 -1.34 -0.85
CA LEU A 180 16.51 0.02 -1.33
C LEU A 180 17.02 0.93 -0.21
N THR A 181 16.43 0.83 0.98
CA THR A 181 16.84 1.64 2.13
C THR A 181 18.22 1.25 2.65
N GLN A 182 18.54 -0.06 2.68
CA GLN A 182 19.84 -0.54 3.12
C GLN A 182 20.97 -0.16 2.16
N ARG A 183 20.73 -0.26 0.84
CA ARG A 183 21.71 0.18 -0.18
C ARG A 183 22.09 1.64 -0.01
N LYS A 184 21.09 2.51 0.15
CA LYS A 184 21.32 3.95 0.35
C LYS A 184 22.17 4.27 1.59
N LYS A 185 21.97 3.54 2.69
CA LYS A 185 22.79 3.72 3.91
C LYS A 185 24.26 3.36 3.67
N HIS A 186 24.52 2.30 2.91
CA HIS A 186 25.87 1.85 2.59
C HIS A 186 26.62 2.83 1.68
N GLU A 187 25.93 3.44 0.72
CA GLU A 187 26.51 4.48 -0.17
C GLU A 187 26.91 5.74 0.61
N THR A 188 26.16 6.11 1.66
CA THR A 188 26.46 7.30 2.48
C THR A 188 27.53 7.08 3.56
N SER A 189 28.02 5.86 3.76
CA SER A 189 29.05 5.52 4.75
C SER A 189 30.46 5.36 4.17
N LEU A 190 30.61 5.54 2.86
CA LEU A 190 31.88 5.62 2.12
C LEU A 190 32.20 7.09 1.84
#